data_AF-A0A756CBS6-F1
#
_entry.id   AF-A0A756CBS6-F1
#
_cell.length_a   1.000
_cell.length_b   1.000
_cell.length_c   1.000
_cell.angle_alpha   90.00
_cell.angle_beta   90.00
_cell.angle_gamma   90.00
#
_symmetry.space_group_name_H-M   'P 1'
#
loop_
_entity.id
_entity.type
_entity.pdbx_description
1 polymer ?
#
loop_
_entity_poly.entity_id
_entity_poly.type
_entity_poly.pdbx_seq_one_letter_code
_entity_poly.pdbx_strand_id
1 'polypeptide(L)'
;MAKLPRRKCANKECRQWFHPIREGQIVCSYQCASAVGKEQTRKAREAAQRKAQSLQRAAEKKERAAWRQRKAAVKPLKHWIDLTQRAVNDICRETELAEGLGC
;
A
#
# COMPACT_ATOMS: atom_id res chain seq x y z
N MET A 1 -20.79 -42.66 -28.59
CA MET A 1 -20.58 -41.33 -27.98
C MET A 1 -19.72 -40.50 -28.92
N ALA A 2 -20.13 -39.27 -29.25
CA ALA A 2 -19.33 -38.39 -30.11
C ALA A 2 -18.03 -38.01 -29.38
N LYS A 3 -16.90 -38.09 -30.09
CA LYS A 3 -15.61 -37.69 -29.52
C LYS A 3 -15.60 -36.18 -29.35
N LEU A 4 -15.20 -35.71 -28.17
CA LEU A 4 -15.00 -34.29 -27.91
C LEU A 4 -13.91 -33.73 -28.85
N PRO A 5 -13.99 -32.46 -29.25
CA PRO A 5 -13.01 -31.85 -30.12
C PRO A 5 -11.63 -31.88 -29.47
N ARG A 6 -10.60 -32.16 -30.27
CA ARG A 6 -9.21 -32.18 -29.81
C ARG A 6 -8.82 -30.85 -29.18
N ARG A 7 -8.06 -30.90 -28.09
CA ARG A 7 -7.52 -29.72 -27.39
C ARG A 7 -6.01 -29.84 -27.25
N LYS A 8 -5.35 -28.70 -27.07
CA LYS A 8 -3.92 -28.63 -26.79
C LYS A 8 -3.69 -28.60 -25.28
N CYS A 9 -2.76 -29.40 -24.76
CA CYS A 9 -2.47 -29.48 -23.32
C CYS A 9 -2.05 -28.12 -22.76
N ALA A 10 -2.64 -27.73 -21.63
CA ALA A 10 -2.36 -26.46 -20.94
C ALA A 10 -0.99 -26.44 -20.24
N ASN A 11 -0.35 -27.59 -20.03
CA ASN A 11 1.02 -27.63 -19.56
C ASN A 11 1.96 -27.05 -20.63
N LYS A 12 2.71 -26.00 -20.27
CA LYS A 12 3.60 -25.26 -21.16
C LYS A 12 4.67 -26.14 -21.81
N GLU A 13 5.13 -27.17 -21.09
CA GLU A 13 6.18 -28.08 -21.55
C GLU A 13 5.64 -29.17 -22.47
N CYS A 14 4.42 -29.66 -22.22
CA CYS A 14 3.84 -30.74 -23.01
C CYS A 14 3.24 -30.24 -24.33
N ARG A 15 2.25 -29.31 -24.26
CA ARG A 15 1.58 -28.72 -25.44
C ARG A 15 1.09 -29.70 -26.52
N GLN A 16 0.97 -30.99 -26.23
CA GLN A 16 0.49 -32.00 -27.17
C GLN A 16 -1.02 -31.88 -27.41
N TRP A 17 -1.48 -32.28 -28.60
CA TRP A 17 -2.90 -32.42 -28.90
C TRP A 17 -3.46 -33.72 -28.32
N PHE A 18 -4.60 -33.66 -27.64
CA PHE A 18 -5.28 -34.82 -27.06
C PHE A 18 -6.79 -34.72 -27.25
N HIS A 19 -7.47 -35.87 -27.17
CA HIS A 19 -8.94 -35.94 -27.15
C HIS A 19 -9.40 -35.95 -25.68
N PRO A 20 -10.14 -34.92 -25.23
CA PRO A 20 -10.69 -34.89 -23.87
C PRO A 20 -11.62 -36.09 -23.61
N ILE A 21 -11.50 -36.68 -22.42
CA ILE A 21 -12.40 -37.74 -21.96
C ILE A 21 -13.66 -37.11 -21.36
N ARG A 22 -13.51 -35.94 -20.75
CA ARG A 22 -14.59 -35.18 -20.09
C ARG A 22 -14.58 -33.74 -20.55
N GLU A 23 -15.74 -33.10 -20.50
CA GLU A 23 -15.84 -31.66 -20.70
C GLU A 23 -15.01 -30.92 -19.64
N GLY A 24 -14.29 -29.87 -20.05
CA GLY A 24 -13.42 -29.09 -19.16
C GLY A 24 -12.03 -29.68 -18.92
N GLN A 25 -11.69 -30.86 -19.44
CA GLN A 25 -10.32 -31.38 -19.35
C GLN A 25 -9.35 -30.51 -20.16
N ILE A 26 -8.38 -29.91 -19.47
CA ILE A 26 -7.39 -28.97 -20.04
C ILE A 26 -6.00 -29.58 -20.25
N VAL A 27 -5.75 -30.79 -19.73
CA VAL A 27 -4.45 -31.46 -19.79
C VAL A 27 -4.58 -32.90 -20.31
N CYS A 28 -3.53 -33.39 -20.95
CA CYS A 28 -3.48 -34.74 -21.53
C CYS A 28 -3.28 -35.85 -20.48
N SER A 29 -2.65 -35.56 -19.34
CA SER A 29 -2.32 -36.56 -18.32
C SER A 29 -2.35 -35.98 -16.90
N TYR A 30 -2.38 -36.87 -15.90
CA TYR A 30 -2.34 -36.48 -14.49
C TYR A 30 -1.08 -35.69 -14.12
N GLN A 31 0.10 -36.09 -14.64
CA GLN A 31 1.34 -35.37 -14.41
C GLN A 31 1.26 -33.91 -14.91
N CYS A 32 0.63 -33.69 -16.07
CA CYS A 32 0.38 -32.35 -16.58
C CYS A 32 -0.63 -31.58 -15.72
N ALA A 33 -1.64 -32.23 -15.16
CA ALA A 33 -2.56 -31.60 -14.21
C ALA A 33 -1.81 -31.12 -12.95
N SER A 34 -0.96 -31.97 -12.37
CA SER A 34 -0.17 -31.63 -11.20
C SER A 34 0.78 -30.46 -11.47
N ALA A 35 1.45 -30.43 -12.63
CA ALA A 35 2.33 -29.32 -13.00
C ALA A 35 1.56 -27.99 -13.12
N VAL A 36 0.42 -27.99 -13.82
CA VAL A 36 -0.43 -26.80 -13.98
C VAL A 36 -1.02 -26.35 -12.64
N GLY A 37 -1.46 -27.29 -11.79
CA GLY A 37 -1.99 -26.99 -10.46
C GLY A 37 -0.96 -26.36 -9.53
N LYS A 38 0.28 -26.85 -9.54
CA LYS A 38 1.40 -26.24 -8.78
C LYS A 38 1.69 -24.82 -9.24
N GLU A 39 1.74 -24.59 -10.55
CA GLU A 39 1.97 -23.26 -11.13
C GLU A 39 0.84 -22.28 -10.78
N GLN A 40 -0.43 -22.72 -10.90
CA GLN A 40 -1.59 -21.90 -10.51
C GLN A 40 -1.56 -21.56 -9.03
N THR A 41 -1.23 -22.53 -8.17
CA THR A 41 -1.10 -22.32 -6.73
C THR A 41 0.01 -21.31 -6.41
N ARG A 42 1.16 -21.41 -7.09
CA ARG A 42 2.26 -20.44 -6.93
C ARG A 42 1.81 -19.03 -7.29
N LYS A 43 1.16 -18.85 -8.45
CA LYS A 43 0.63 -17.55 -8.88
C LYS A 43 -0.42 -16.98 -7.93
N ALA A 44 -1.30 -17.82 -7.40
CA ALA A 44 -2.32 -17.41 -6.43
C ALA A 44 -1.67 -16.90 -5.13
N ARG A 45 -0.63 -17.59 -4.64
CA ARG A 45 0.14 -17.17 -3.46
C ARG A 45 0.85 -15.83 -3.70
N GLU A 46 1.54 -15.68 -4.83
CA GLU A 46 2.20 -14.42 -5.21
C GLU A 46 1.19 -13.27 -5.32
N ALA A 47 0.02 -13.50 -5.94
CA ALA A 47 -1.03 -12.50 -6.04
C ALA A 47 -1.60 -12.11 -4.67
N ALA A 48 -1.78 -13.08 -3.77
CA ALA A 48 -2.22 -12.81 -2.39
C ALA A 48 -1.19 -11.97 -1.62
N GLN A 49 0.10 -12.30 -1.74
CA GLN A 49 1.18 -11.53 -1.12
C GLN A 49 1.22 -10.09 -1.63
N ARG A 50 1.10 -9.88 -2.95
CA ARG A 50 1.06 -8.53 -3.54
C ARG A 50 -0.13 -7.71 -3.05
N LYS A 51 -1.31 -8.33 -2.95
CA LYS A 51 -2.51 -7.67 -2.39
C LYS A 51 -2.29 -7.26 -0.94
N ALA A 52 -1.75 -8.16 -0.11
CA ALA A 52 -1.44 -7.87 1.29
C ALA A 52 -0.45 -6.70 1.43
N GLN A 53 0.65 -6.71 0.64
CA GLN A 53 1.62 -5.61 0.64
C GLN A 53 1.01 -4.28 0.17
N SER A 54 0.13 -4.31 -0.84
CA SER A 54 -0.55 -3.11 -1.32
C SER A 54 -1.46 -2.50 -0.25
N LEU A 55 -2.21 -3.32 0.49
CA LEU A 55 -3.05 -2.88 1.59
C LEU A 55 -2.22 -2.25 2.72
N GLN A 56 -1.10 -2.87 3.09
CA GLN A 56 -0.18 -2.33 4.10
C GLN A 56 0.37 -0.95 3.69
N ARG A 57 0.85 -0.81 2.45
CA ARG A 57 1.35 0.47 1.93
C ARG A 57 0.26 1.54 1.88
N ALA A 58 -0.96 1.17 1.54
CA ALA A 58 -2.09 2.10 1.52
C ALA A 58 -2.44 2.60 2.93
N ALA A 59 -2.43 1.71 3.93
CA ALA A 59 -2.64 2.08 5.34
C ALA A 59 -1.55 3.04 5.83
N GLU A 60 -0.27 2.71 5.60
CA GLU A 60 0.87 3.56 6.00
C GLU A 60 0.84 4.94 5.30
N LYS A 61 0.40 4.99 4.04
CA LYS A 61 0.23 6.27 3.32
C LYS A 61 -0.87 7.13 3.96
N LYS A 62 -2.00 6.53 4.33
CA LYS A 62 -3.10 7.22 5.04
C LYS A 62 -2.64 7.75 6.39
N GLU A 63 -1.93 6.92 7.16
CA GLU A 63 -1.40 7.32 8.47
C GLU A 63 -0.41 8.48 8.34
N ARG A 64 0.54 8.40 7.40
CA ARG A 64 1.49 9.49 7.13
C ARG A 64 0.78 10.78 6.70
N ALA A 65 -0.27 10.68 5.88
CA ALA A 65 -1.06 11.84 5.50
C ALA A 65 -1.76 12.46 6.72
N ALA A 66 -2.39 11.66 7.58
CA ALA A 66 -3.02 12.13 8.81
C ALA A 66 -2.02 12.75 9.79
N TRP A 67 -0.81 12.18 9.90
CA TRP A 67 0.27 12.78 10.71
C TRP A 67 0.72 14.13 10.17
N ARG A 68 0.88 14.28 8.84
CA ARG A 68 1.24 15.56 8.22
C ARG A 68 0.16 16.62 8.46
N GLN A 69 -1.11 16.25 8.38
CA GLN A 69 -2.22 17.16 8.68
C GLN A 69 -2.20 17.63 10.14
N ARG A 70 -2.03 16.70 11.09
CA ARG A 70 -1.87 17.05 12.51
C ARG A 70 -0.70 17.99 12.75
N LYS A 71 0.45 17.72 12.11
CA LYS A 71 1.64 18.57 12.22
C LYS A 71 1.43 19.96 11.61
N ALA A 72 0.73 20.06 10.49
CA ALA A 72 0.43 21.33 9.83
C ALA A 72 -0.58 22.18 10.62
N ALA A 73 -1.51 21.55 11.34
CA ALA A 73 -2.47 22.24 12.20
C ALA A 73 -1.82 22.85 13.46
N VAL A 74 -0.66 22.32 13.89
CA VAL A 74 0.07 22.85 15.04
C VAL A 74 0.89 24.06 14.60
N LYS A 75 0.81 25.14 15.37
CA LYS A 75 1.61 26.35 15.13
C LYS A 75 3.11 26.04 15.24
N PRO A 76 3.96 26.58 14.35
CA PRO A 76 5.39 26.32 14.39
C PRO A 76 6.01 26.91 15.67
N LEU A 77 7.13 26.33 16.13
CA LEU A 77 7.83 26.81 17.33
C LEU A 77 8.12 28.32 17.30
N LYS A 78 8.47 28.84 16.12
CA LYS A 78 8.70 30.27 15.90
C LYS A 78 7.50 31.14 16.29
N HIS A 79 6.27 30.69 16.06
CA HIS A 79 5.08 31.44 16.47
C HIS A 79 5.08 31.71 17.98
N TRP A 80 5.44 30.70 18.77
CA TRP A 80 5.49 30.82 20.22
C TRP A 80 6.66 31.67 20.69
N ILE A 81 7.83 31.52 20.05
CA ILE A 81 8.99 32.39 20.33
C ILE A 81 8.65 33.86 20.08
N ASP A 82 8.08 34.17 18.91
CA ASP A 82 7.73 35.55 18.52
C ASP A 82 6.61 36.13 19.41
N LEU A 83 5.72 35.29 19.94
CA LEU A 83 4.67 35.70 20.88
C LEU A 83 5.25 36.01 22.26
N THR A 84 6.12 35.15 22.78
CA THR A 84 6.78 35.34 24.07
C THR A 84 7.70 36.55 24.06
N GLN A 85 8.49 36.75 22.99
CA GLN A 85 9.32 37.94 22.85
C GLN A 85 8.51 39.23 22.89
N ARG A 86 7.37 39.28 22.19
CA ARG A 86 6.46 40.43 22.25
C ARG A 86 5.94 40.68 23.67
N ALA A 87 5.41 39.65 24.31
CA ALA A 87 4.88 39.77 25.68
C ALA A 87 5.95 40.26 26.68
N VAL A 88 7.18 39.73 26.59
CA VAL A 88 8.29 40.18 27.45
C VAL A 88 8.68 41.63 27.16
N ASN A 89 8.81 42.00 25.88
CA ASN A 89 9.14 43.37 25.50
C ASN A 89 8.07 44.37 25.95
N ASP A 90 6.79 44.00 25.86
CA ASP A 90 5.68 44.83 26.32
C ASP A 90 5.76 45.06 27.84
N ILE A 91 6.02 44.01 28.63
CA ILE A 91 6.22 44.12 30.09
C ILE A 91 7.42 45.00 30.43
N CYS A 92 8.56 44.79 29.77
CA CYS A 92 9.76 45.60 30.00
C CYS A 92 9.48 47.08 29.71
N ARG A 93 8.84 47.37 28.57
CA ARG A 93 8.47 48.75 28.20
C ARG A 93 7.53 49.39 29.22
N GLU A 94 6.48 48.68 29.65
CA GLU A 94 5.54 49.19 30.65
C GLU A 94 6.23 49.48 31.99
N THR A 95 7.20 48.63 32.37
CA THR A 95 7.99 48.80 33.60
C THR A 95 8.92 50.00 33.49
N GLU A 96 9.65 50.14 32.39
CA GLU A 96 10.53 51.30 32.12
C GLU A 96 9.74 52.63 32.10
N LEU A 97 8.53 52.63 31.53
CA LEU A 97 7.64 53.79 31.56
C LEU A 97 7.16 54.13 32.97
N ALA A 98 6.79 53.12 33.77
CA ALA A 98 6.38 53.31 35.16
C ALA A 98 7.53 53.88 36.04
N GLU A 99 8.76 53.51 35.72
CA GLU A 99 9.98 54.01 36.39
C GLU A 99 10.45 55.37 35.86
N GLY A 100 9.77 55.93 34.84
CA GLY A 100 10.15 57.21 34.24
C GLY A 100 11.43 57.17 33.40
N LEU A 101 11.88 55.97 33.01
CA LEU A 101 13.07 55.72 32.20
C LEU A 101 12.75 55.67 30.70
N GLY A 102 11.47 55.55 30.32
CA GLY A 102 11.01 55.59 28.93
C GLY A 102 10.85 57.02 28.40
N CYS A 103 11.17 57.24 27.12
CA CYS A 103 10.82 58.48 26.42
C CYS A 103 9.32 58.58 26.09
#